data_AF-A0A927DSU0-F1
#
_entry.id   AF-A0A927DSU0-F1
#
_cell.length_a   1.000
_cell.length_b   1.000
_cell.length_c   1.000
_cell.angle_alpha   90.00
_cell.angle_beta   90.00
_cell.angle_gamma   90.00
#
_symmetry.space_group_name_H-M   'P 1'
#
loop_
_entity.id
_entity.type
_entity.pdbx_description
1 polymer ?
#
loop_
_entity_poly.entity_id
_entity_poly.type
_entity_poly.pdbx_seq_one_letter_code
_entity_poly.pdbx_strand_id
1 'polypeptide(L)'
;MPRWEDEVYQIARGDKVEGGVGGIANMQAKTLAERTRYLKNVVESIPDYREFTFYKTENDPEGKLAGIAETHDGQLFRVAQGIDSENSFIYYRNDDGDAVPVAWQPRHRVSQNIEQPD
;
A
#
# COMPACT_ATOMS: atom_id res chain seq x y z
N MET A 1 21.90 4.65 -1.40
CA MET A 1 20.55 4.16 -1.05
C MET A 1 20.68 2.76 -0.45
N PRO A 2 19.85 2.37 0.52
CA PRO A 2 19.83 1.00 1.04
C PRO A 2 19.48 0.04 -0.09
N ARG A 3 20.20 -1.07 -0.21
CA ARG A 3 19.94 -2.10 -1.22
C ARG A 3 19.77 -3.44 -0.52
N TRP A 4 18.99 -4.33 -1.14
CA TRP A 4 18.99 -5.72 -0.73
C TRP A 4 20.35 -6.34 -1.07
N GLU A 5 20.97 -6.98 -0.08
CA GLU A 5 22.12 -7.86 -0.29
C GLU A 5 21.57 -9.27 -0.40
N ASP A 6 21.93 -10.03 -1.44
CA ASP A 6 21.43 -11.41 -1.59
C ASP A 6 22.10 -12.38 -0.61
N GLU A 7 23.37 -12.13 -0.29
CA GLU A 7 24.18 -13.00 0.55
C GLU A 7 24.52 -12.34 1.89
N VAL A 8 24.70 -13.16 2.92
CA VAL A 8 25.27 -12.73 4.20
C VAL A 8 26.62 -13.38 4.34
N TYR A 9 27.68 -12.56 4.28
CA TYR A 9 29.05 -13.04 4.41
C TYR A 9 29.22 -13.87 5.70
N GLN A 10 29.79 -15.06 5.57
CA GLN A 10 30.16 -15.91 6.69
C GLN A 10 31.66 -15.82 6.92
N ILE A 11 32.06 -15.61 8.18
CA ILE A 11 33.47 -15.53 8.55
C ILE A 11 34.16 -16.85 8.21
N ALA A 12 35.23 -16.75 7.42
CA ALA A 12 36.06 -17.86 7.02
C ALA A 12 37.28 -18.02 7.94
N ARG A 13 37.89 -19.22 7.95
CA ARG A 13 39.06 -19.51 8.80
C ARG A 13 40.28 -18.60 8.53
N GLY A 14 40.38 -18.05 7.32
CA GLY A 14 41.45 -17.13 6.93
C GLY A 14 41.19 -15.66 7.28
N ASP A 15 40.00 -15.35 7.80
CA ASP A 15 39.62 -13.97 8.06
C ASP A 15 40.27 -13.42 9.31
N LYS A 16 40.74 -12.18 9.21
CA LYS A 16 41.09 -11.40 10.38
C LYS A 16 39.81 -10.88 11.03
N VAL A 17 39.40 -11.53 12.11
CA VAL A 17 38.23 -11.13 12.90
C VAL A 17 38.59 -9.94 13.78
N GLU A 18 38.45 -8.74 13.23
CA GLU A 18 38.65 -7.49 13.95
C GLU A 18 37.37 -6.65 14.01
N GLY A 19 37.29 -5.78 15.02
CA GLY A 19 36.20 -4.83 15.20
C GLY A 19 36.40 -3.56 14.38
N GLY A 20 35.67 -2.49 14.74
CA GLY A 20 35.69 -1.21 14.02
C GLY A 20 34.77 -1.21 12.79
N VAL A 21 34.60 -0.03 12.18
CA VAL A 21 33.59 0.22 11.13
C VAL A 21 33.77 -0.69 9.90
N GLY A 22 35.01 -1.08 9.58
CA GLY A 22 35.34 -1.97 8.46
C GLY A 22 35.71 -3.39 8.86
N GLY A 23 35.65 -3.73 10.15
CA GLY A 23 36.07 -5.04 10.63
C GLY A 23 35.14 -6.16 10.21
N ILE A 24 35.69 -7.33 9.87
CA ILE A 24 34.93 -8.50 9.42
C ILE A 24 33.88 -8.92 10.46
N ALA A 25 34.17 -8.73 11.75
CA ALA A 25 33.23 -9.04 12.83
C ALA A 25 31.92 -8.24 12.76
N ASN A 26 31.93 -7.04 12.15
CA ASN A 26 30.76 -6.16 12.06
C ASN A 26 30.01 -6.24 10.72
N MET A 27 30.54 -6.99 9.74
CA MET A 27 29.98 -7.02 8.38
C MET A 27 28.54 -7.55 8.36
N GLN A 28 28.27 -8.65 9.07
CA GLN A 28 26.93 -9.24 9.15
C GLN A 28 25.91 -8.28 9.79
N ALA A 29 26.31 -7.59 10.86
CA ALA A 29 25.46 -6.60 11.52
C ALA A 29 25.15 -5.42 10.60
N LYS A 30 26.14 -4.96 9.81
CA LYS A 30 25.94 -3.92 8.79
C LYS A 30 24.97 -4.38 7.70
N THR A 31 25.17 -5.58 7.15
CA THR A 31 24.25 -6.16 6.15
C THR A 31 22.83 -6.26 6.69
N LEU A 32 22.66 -6.69 7.95
CA LEU A 32 21.35 -6.75 8.59
C LEU A 32 20.71 -5.36 8.71
N ALA A 33 21.48 -4.36 9.14
CA ALA A 33 20.99 -2.97 9.24
C ALA A 33 20.56 -2.41 7.87
N GLU A 34 21.34 -2.68 6.81
CA GLU A 34 21.02 -2.25 5.44
C GLU A 34 19.77 -2.94 4.90
N ARG A 35 19.65 -4.26 5.09
CA ARG A 35 18.44 -5.02 4.72
C ARG A 35 17.21 -4.55 5.48
N THR A 36 17.35 -4.28 6.77
CA THR A 36 16.24 -3.76 7.61
C THR A 36 15.79 -2.39 7.12
N ARG A 37 16.73 -1.50 6.79
CA ARG A 37 16.40 -0.19 6.22
C ARG A 37 15.77 -0.31 4.83
N TYR A 38 16.23 -1.23 3.99
CA TYR A 38 15.60 -1.52 2.71
C TYR A 38 14.14 -1.97 2.89
N LEU A 39 13.89 -2.96 3.76
CA LEU A 39 12.54 -3.46 4.02
C LEU A 39 11.62 -2.39 4.60
N LYS A 40 12.12 -1.57 5.52
CA LYS A 40 11.38 -0.42 6.05
C LYS A 40 10.97 0.52 4.93
N ASN A 41 11.90 0.91 4.07
CA ASN A 41 11.60 1.77 2.93
C ASN A 41 10.58 1.12 1.99
N VAL A 42 10.69 -0.19 1.72
CA VAL A 42 9.71 -0.91 0.89
C VAL A 42 8.33 -0.84 1.53
N VAL A 43 8.20 -1.19 2.82
CA VAL A 43 6.92 -1.16 3.54
C VAL A 43 6.33 0.24 3.56
N GLU A 44 7.12 1.28 3.85
CA GLU A 44 6.69 2.67 3.85
C GLU A 44 6.37 3.19 2.43
N SER A 45 6.93 2.57 1.39
CA SER A 45 6.70 2.95 -0.01
C SER A 45 5.54 2.22 -0.66
N ILE A 46 4.98 1.18 -0.03
CA ILE A 46 3.75 0.55 -0.50
C ILE A 46 2.64 1.55 -0.14
N PRO A 47 2.09 2.33 -1.10
CA PRO A 47 0.92 3.13 -0.79
C PRO A 47 -0.15 2.16 -0.32
N ASP A 48 -0.60 2.29 0.92
CA ASP A 48 -1.73 1.50 1.36
C ASP A 48 -2.93 1.97 0.54
N TYR A 49 -3.26 1.23 -0.53
CA TYR A 49 -4.42 1.48 -1.37
C TYR A 49 -5.74 1.52 -0.57
N ARG A 50 -5.70 1.20 0.73
CA ARG A 50 -6.82 1.24 1.67
C ARG A 50 -6.84 2.48 2.57
N GLU A 51 -5.74 3.23 2.70
CA GLU A 51 -5.65 4.39 3.59
C GLU A 51 -6.59 5.54 3.17
N PHE A 52 -6.92 5.64 1.88
CA PHE A 52 -7.84 6.65 1.36
C PHE A 52 -9.22 6.07 0.99
N THR A 53 -9.83 5.34 1.93
CA THR A 53 -11.21 4.86 1.79
C THR A 53 -12.16 5.77 2.57
N PHE A 54 -13.00 6.50 1.84
CA PHE A 54 -13.98 7.43 2.41
C PHE A 54 -15.41 6.90 2.27
N TYR A 55 -16.30 7.43 3.09
CA TYR A 55 -17.69 7.00 3.19
C TYR A 55 -18.63 8.20 2.98
N LYS A 56 -19.76 7.94 2.34
CA LYS A 56 -20.83 8.93 2.21
C LYS A 56 -21.39 9.27 3.60
N THR A 57 -21.60 10.55 3.87
CA THR A 57 -22.23 11.05 5.09
C THR A 57 -23.34 12.04 4.75
N GLU A 58 -24.13 12.48 5.72
CA GLU A 58 -25.17 13.50 5.50
C GLU A 58 -24.59 14.82 4.95
N ASN A 59 -23.40 15.21 5.44
CA ASN A 59 -22.72 16.43 5.02
C ASN A 59 -21.76 16.23 3.83
N ASP A 60 -21.53 14.99 3.41
CA ASP A 60 -20.75 14.62 2.21
C ASP A 60 -21.42 13.42 1.53
N PRO A 61 -22.56 13.62 0.85
CA PRO A 61 -23.38 12.54 0.31
C PRO A 61 -22.69 11.77 -0.82
N GLU A 62 -21.64 12.35 -1.42
CA GLU A 62 -20.83 11.69 -2.45
C GLU A 62 -19.52 11.11 -1.89
N GLY A 63 -19.17 11.40 -0.62
CA GLY A 63 -17.93 11.00 0.03
C GLY A 63 -16.66 11.62 -0.57
N LYS A 64 -16.82 12.62 -1.45
CA LYS A 64 -15.73 13.23 -2.23
C LYS A 64 -15.03 14.34 -1.47
N LEU A 65 -15.76 15.08 -0.62
CA LEU A 65 -15.19 16.21 0.12
C LEU A 65 -14.11 15.72 1.09
N ALA A 66 -14.39 14.65 1.83
CA ALA A 66 -13.40 14.02 2.70
C ALA A 66 -12.20 13.48 1.92
N GLY A 67 -12.46 12.91 0.73
CA GLY A 67 -11.41 12.41 -0.16
C GLY A 67 -10.47 13.51 -0.65
N ILE A 68 -11.02 14.64 -1.09
CA ILE A 68 -10.23 15.80 -1.54
C ILE A 68 -9.47 16.44 -0.39
N ALA A 69 -10.07 16.54 0.81
CA ALA A 69 -9.42 17.15 1.97
C ALA A 69 -8.15 16.41 2.42
N GLU A 70 -8.12 15.08 2.27
CA GLU A 70 -7.04 14.21 2.75
C GLU A 70 -6.07 13.75 1.64
N THR A 71 -6.29 14.17 0.39
CA THR A 71 -5.40 13.84 -0.74
C THR A 71 -4.83 15.09 -1.40
N HIS A 72 -3.70 14.92 -2.07
CA HIS A 72 -3.03 15.94 -2.87
C HIS A 72 -3.25 15.69 -4.37
N ASP A 73 -2.93 16.70 -5.19
CA ASP A 73 -3.02 16.59 -6.65
C ASP A 73 -2.34 15.32 -7.20
N GLY A 74 -3.04 14.63 -8.11
CA GLY A 74 -2.65 13.37 -8.70
C GLY A 74 -2.82 12.12 -7.80
N GLN A 75 -3.14 12.27 -6.52
CA GLN A 75 -3.34 11.14 -5.61
C GLN A 75 -4.72 10.48 -5.81
N LEU A 76 -4.76 9.16 -5.63
CA LEU A 76 -5.97 8.37 -5.70
C LEU A 76 -6.63 8.24 -4.32
N PHE A 77 -7.95 8.33 -4.29
CA PHE A 77 -8.79 7.87 -3.19
C PHE A 77 -9.97 7.07 -3.71
N ARG A 78 -10.71 6.41 -2.82
CA ARG A 78 -11.94 5.70 -3.19
C ARG A 78 -13.06 6.00 -2.21
N VAL A 79 -14.28 5.99 -2.72
CA VAL A 79 -15.49 6.14 -1.91
C VAL A 79 -16.28 4.85 -1.91
N ALA A 80 -16.57 4.33 -0.72
CA ALA A 80 -17.51 3.22 -0.52
C ALA A 80 -18.93 3.66 -0.88
N GLN A 81 -19.60 2.92 -1.76
CA GLN A 81 -20.87 3.39 -2.32
C GLN A 81 -22.11 3.01 -1.49
N GLY A 82 -21.98 2.02 -0.60
CA GLY A 82 -23.06 1.49 0.24
C GLY A 82 -23.53 0.11 -0.21
N ILE A 83 -24.27 -0.58 0.66
CA ILE A 83 -24.66 -1.98 0.43
C ILE A 83 -25.65 -2.14 -0.74
N ASP A 84 -26.51 -1.15 -0.97
CA ASP A 84 -27.54 -1.16 -2.01
C ASP A 84 -27.05 -0.59 -3.35
N SER A 85 -25.78 -0.21 -3.44
CA SER A 85 -25.19 0.31 -4.68
C SER A 85 -24.72 -0.80 -5.62
N GLU A 86 -24.81 -0.55 -6.92
CA GLU A 86 -24.28 -1.45 -7.96
C GLU A 86 -22.75 -1.58 -7.91
N ASN A 87 -22.07 -0.52 -7.49
CA ASN A 87 -20.64 -0.50 -7.28
C ASN A 87 -20.33 -0.67 -5.79
N SER A 88 -19.26 -1.39 -5.44
CA SER A 88 -18.73 -1.41 -4.07
C SER A 88 -17.89 -0.17 -3.78
N PHE A 89 -17.06 0.24 -4.75
CA PHE A 89 -16.22 1.43 -4.67
C PHE A 89 -16.22 2.18 -6.00
N ILE A 90 -16.09 3.51 -5.92
CA ILE A 90 -15.65 4.34 -7.04
C ILE A 90 -14.28 4.91 -6.66
N TYR A 91 -13.33 4.84 -7.59
CA TYR A 91 -11.99 5.37 -7.46
C TYR A 91 -11.92 6.74 -8.13
N TYR A 92 -11.37 7.71 -7.42
CA TYR A 92 -11.20 9.08 -7.86
C TYR A 92 -9.72 9.46 -7.82
N ARG A 93 -9.31 10.33 -8.74
CA ARG A 93 -8.06 11.09 -8.67
C ARG A 93 -8.40 12.51 -8.23
N ASN A 94 -7.68 13.05 -7.26
CA ASN A 94 -7.75 14.46 -6.92
C ASN A 94 -6.96 15.24 -7.98
N ASP A 95 -7.65 16.00 -8.81
CA ASP A 95 -7.06 16.86 -9.83
C ASP A 95 -7.32 18.31 -9.42
N ASP A 96 -6.34 18.95 -8.79
CA ASP A 96 -6.41 20.34 -8.29
C ASP A 96 -7.66 20.64 -7.43
N GLY A 97 -8.05 19.70 -6.56
CA GLY A 97 -9.23 19.82 -5.70
C GLY A 97 -10.52 19.26 -6.32
N ASP A 98 -10.50 18.83 -7.58
CA ASP A 98 -11.61 18.17 -8.24
C ASP A 98 -11.49 16.64 -8.17
N ALA A 99 -12.55 15.97 -7.71
CA ALA A 99 -12.60 14.52 -7.62
C ALA A 99 -13.00 13.88 -8.96
N VAL A 100 -12.02 13.53 -9.79
CA VAL A 100 -12.24 12.94 -11.12
C VAL A 100 -12.36 11.41 -11.03
N PRO A 101 -13.50 10.78 -11.39
CA PRO A 101 -13.64 9.33 -11.35
C PRO A 101 -12.75 8.67 -12.42
N VAL A 102 -11.99 7.66 -12.02
CA VAL A 102 -11.04 6.96 -12.91
C VAL A 102 -11.32 5.46 -13.05
N ALA A 103 -12.03 4.86 -12.09
CA ALA A 103 -12.46 3.47 -12.15
C ALA A 103 -13.63 3.20 -11.21
N TRP A 104 -14.37 2.12 -11.46
CA TRP A 104 -15.42 1.61 -10.59
C TRP A 104 -15.19 0.13 -10.31
N GLN A 105 -15.37 -0.27 -9.06
CA GLN A 105 -15.41 -1.66 -8.67
C GLN A 105 -16.87 -2.10 -8.56
N PRO A 106 -17.38 -2.95 -9.46
CA PRO A 106 -18.73 -3.46 -9.38
C PRO A 106 -18.91 -4.34 -8.15
N ARG A 107 -20.13 -4.35 -7.61
CA ARG A 107 -20.52 -5.23 -6.52
C ARG A 107 -20.48 -6.68 -7.01
N HIS A 108 -19.82 -7.56 -6.25
CA HIS A 108 -19.90 -9.00 -6.50
C HIS A 108 -21.31 -9.49 -6.17
N ARG A 109 -22.07 -9.84 -7.21
CA ARG A 109 -23.34 -10.55 -7.07
C ARG A 109 -23.04 -12.04 -7.01
N VAL A 110 -23.29 -12.68 -5.87
CA VAL A 110 -23.32 -14.15 -5.81
C VAL A 110 -24.62 -14.57 -6.51
N SER A 111 -24.52 -15.01 -7.76
CA SER A 111 -25.64 -15.62 -8.46
C SER A 111 -25.93 -16.98 -7.81
N GLN A 112 -26.93 -17.05 -6.95
CA GLN A 112 -27.49 -18.32 -6.50
C GLN A 112 -28.24 -18.92 -7.69
N ASN A 113 -27.58 -19.79 -8.47
CA ASN A 113 -28.25 -20.67 -9.42
C ASN A 113 -29.02 -21.71 -8.60
N ILE A 114 -30.24 -21.39 -8.21
CA ILE A 114 -31.18 -22.38 -7.70
C ILE A 114 -31.92 -22.91 -8.94
N GLU A 115 -31.38 -23.96 -9.56
CA GLU A 115 -32.19 -24.81 -10.44
C GLU A 115 -33.33 -25.39 -9.58
N GLN A 116 -34.56 -24.97 -9.86
CA GLN A 116 -35.74 -25.71 -9.41
C GLN A 116 -35.90 -26.89 -10.38
N PRO A 117 -35.83 -28.15 -9.92
CA PRO A 117 -36.23 -29.28 -10.75
C PRO A 117 -37.75 -29.28 -10.93
N ASP A 118 -38.16 -29.63 -12.16
CA ASP A 118 -39.55 -29.77 -12.63
C ASP A 118 -40.41 -30.75 -11.80
#